data_AF-A0A1R1M3V8-F1
#
_entry.id   AF-A0A1R1M3V8-F1
#
_cell.length_a   1.000
_cell.length_b   1.000
_cell.length_c   1.000
_cell.angle_alpha   90.00
_cell.angle_beta   90.00
_cell.angle_gamma   90.00
#
_symmetry.space_group_name_H-M   'P 1'
#
loop_
_entity.id
_entity.type
_entity.pdbx_description
1 polymer ?
#
loop_
_entity_poly.entity_id
_entity_poly.type
_entity_poly.pdbx_seq_one_letter_code
_entity_poly.pdbx_strand_id
1 'polypeptide(L)'
;MPALSAGACGTQRRAGEPFHPLGQPRAGAEDDGVDLDFFASTPPPYEGVLAVRSERLAQVREFLASVDDVGLDEERRHPWSPEYQETVRSCFHVILEEEWEHLRYALRDLDALDDAAAQGR
;
A
#
# COMPACT_ATOMS: atom_id res chain seq x y z
N MET A 1 -29.10 1.03 -5.38
CA MET A 1 -28.21 0.58 -4.29
C MET A 1 -26.84 0.35 -4.91
N PRO A 2 -25.95 1.35 -5.00
CA PRO A 2 -24.62 1.09 -5.55
C PRO A 2 -23.79 0.38 -4.46
N ALA A 3 -23.17 -0.73 -4.84
CA ALA A 3 -22.29 -1.49 -3.99
C ALA A 3 -20.99 -0.71 -3.80
N LEU A 4 -20.70 -0.30 -2.57
CA LEU A 4 -19.37 0.11 -2.14
C LEU A 4 -18.46 -1.12 -2.17
N SER A 5 -17.72 -1.29 -3.26
CA SER A 5 -16.67 -2.31 -3.39
C SER A 5 -15.31 -1.67 -3.16
N ALA A 6 -15.01 -1.36 -1.91
CA ALA A 6 -13.66 -1.03 -1.47
C ALA A 6 -13.20 -2.11 -0.50
N GLY A 7 -12.30 -2.98 -0.95
CA GLY A 7 -11.75 -4.05 -0.12
C GLY A 7 -10.49 -4.59 -0.74
N ALA A 8 -9.37 -3.92 -0.45
CA ALA A 8 -8.00 -4.38 -0.71
C ALA A 8 -7.78 -5.85 -0.28
N CYS A 9 -6.74 -6.50 -0.83
CA CYS A 9 -6.28 -7.85 -0.44
C CYS A 9 -6.33 -7.96 1.09
N GLY A 10 -7.07 -8.94 1.62
CA GLY A 10 -7.62 -8.96 2.98
C GLY A 10 -6.64 -9.08 4.16
N THR A 11 -5.47 -8.43 4.11
CA THR A 11 -4.60 -8.18 5.26
C THR A 11 -4.93 -6.86 5.97
N GLN A 12 -5.62 -5.91 5.31
CA GLN A 12 -6.25 -4.81 6.02
C GLN A 12 -7.38 -5.38 6.89
N ARG A 13 -7.24 -5.28 8.22
CA ARG A 13 -8.36 -5.35 9.18
C ARG A 13 -9.54 -4.61 8.52
N ARG A 14 -10.76 -5.19 8.51
CA ARG A 14 -12.00 -4.55 8.03
C ARG A 14 -12.24 -3.23 8.79
N ALA A 15 -11.47 -2.21 8.47
CA ALA A 15 -11.73 -0.83 8.81
C ALA A 15 -12.65 -0.30 7.72
N GLY A 16 -13.61 0.55 8.07
CA GLY A 16 -14.52 1.17 7.10
C GLY A 16 -13.79 1.98 6.03
N GLU A 17 -12.49 2.23 6.20
CA GLU A 17 -11.68 3.05 5.31
C GLU A 17 -10.26 2.43 5.18
N PRO A 18 -9.97 1.73 4.07
CA PRO A 18 -8.70 1.00 3.90
C PRO A 18 -7.50 1.89 3.56
N PHE A 19 -7.76 3.14 3.15
CA PHE A 19 -6.76 4.11 2.74
C PHE A 19 -6.46 5.13 3.85
N HIS A 20 -5.28 5.76 3.77
CA HIS A 20 -4.93 6.90 4.61
C HIS A 20 -5.01 8.17 3.77
N PRO A 21 -5.46 9.34 4.28
CA PRO A 21 -5.51 10.59 3.52
C PRO A 21 -4.15 11.04 2.98
N LEU A 22 -3.05 10.65 3.64
CA LEU A 22 -1.68 10.87 3.16
C LEU A 22 -1.18 9.81 2.17
N GLY A 23 -2.04 8.89 1.75
CA GLY A 23 -1.72 7.89 0.73
C GLY A 23 -1.51 8.53 -0.64
N GLN A 24 -0.83 7.81 -1.52
CA GLN A 24 -0.61 8.22 -2.90
C GLN A 24 -1.24 7.20 -3.83
N PRO A 25 -2.38 7.50 -4.47
CA PRO A 25 -2.98 6.61 -5.45
C PRO A 25 -2.07 6.45 -6.66
N ARG A 26 -2.13 5.28 -7.33
CA ARG A 26 -1.45 5.10 -8.61
C ARG A 26 -2.05 6.01 -9.67
N ALA A 27 -1.29 6.27 -10.73
CA ALA A 27 -1.84 6.92 -11.91
C ALA A 27 -3.04 6.12 -12.46
N GLY A 28 -4.12 6.83 -12.85
CA GLY A 28 -5.35 6.24 -13.36
C GLY A 28 -6.20 5.51 -12.32
N ALA A 29 -5.99 5.74 -11.02
CA ALA A 29 -6.83 5.13 -9.98
C ALA A 29 -8.29 5.59 -10.06
N GLU A 30 -8.57 6.76 -10.64
CA GLU A 30 -9.93 7.22 -10.88
C GLU A 30 -10.73 6.27 -11.80
N ASP A 31 -10.05 5.59 -12.74
CA ASP A 31 -10.67 4.63 -13.66
C ASP A 31 -11.21 3.40 -12.91
N ASP A 32 -10.66 3.13 -11.72
CA ASP A 32 -11.09 2.06 -10.81
C ASP A 32 -12.08 2.54 -9.74
N GLY A 33 -12.56 3.78 -9.86
CA GLY A 33 -13.53 4.36 -8.93
C GLY A 33 -12.94 4.84 -7.60
N VAL A 34 -11.63 5.06 -7.54
CA VAL A 34 -10.99 5.68 -6.38
C VAL A 34 -11.32 7.17 -6.35
N ASP A 35 -11.86 7.63 -5.21
CA ASP A 35 -12.08 9.06 -4.96
C ASP A 35 -10.73 9.74 -4.69
N LEU A 36 -10.24 10.52 -5.66
CA LEU A 36 -8.97 11.24 -5.53
C LEU A 36 -9.05 12.41 -4.53
N ASP A 37 -10.24 12.96 -4.30
CA ASP A 37 -10.45 14.08 -3.37
C ASP A 37 -10.26 13.63 -1.90
N PHE A 38 -10.30 12.33 -1.64
CA PHE A 38 -9.97 11.74 -0.34
C PHE A 38 -8.49 11.95 0.05
N PHE A 39 -7.59 12.05 -0.93
CA PHE A 39 -6.15 12.13 -0.69
C PHE A 39 -5.67 13.58 -0.60
N ALA A 40 -4.55 13.77 0.10
CA ALA A 40 -3.92 15.08 0.23
C ALA A 40 -3.54 15.64 -1.16
N SER A 41 -4.09 16.81 -1.50
CA SER A 41 -3.80 17.51 -2.75
C SER A 41 -2.48 18.28 -2.73
N THR A 42 -1.85 18.40 -1.56
CA THR A 42 -0.52 19.00 -1.37
C THR A 42 0.44 17.98 -0.79
N PRO A 43 1.75 18.09 -1.10
CA PRO A 43 2.75 17.20 -0.52
C PRO A 43 2.69 17.22 1.02
N PRO A 44 2.48 16.08 1.69
CA PRO A 44 2.43 16.04 3.14
C PRO A 44 3.80 16.30 3.76
N PRO A 45 3.84 16.78 5.02
CA PRO A 45 5.09 16.91 5.74
C PRO A 45 5.73 15.53 5.94
N TYR A 46 7.05 15.46 5.77
CA TYR A 46 7.79 14.20 5.80
C TYR A 46 7.61 13.41 7.10
N GLU A 47 7.56 14.10 8.24
CA GLU A 47 7.27 13.50 9.54
C GLU A 47 5.90 12.80 9.59
N GLY A 48 4.90 13.34 8.90
CA GLY A 48 3.58 12.73 8.77
C GLY A 48 3.64 11.44 7.94
N VAL A 49 4.40 11.44 6.84
CA VAL A 49 4.62 10.23 6.04
C VAL A 49 5.31 9.13 6.85
N LEU A 50 6.34 9.49 7.63
CA LEU A 50 7.05 8.54 8.49
C LEU A 50 6.15 7.98 9.59
N ALA A 51 5.29 8.81 10.19
CA ALA A 51 4.34 8.36 11.21
C ALA A 51 3.35 7.32 10.64
N VAL A 52 2.76 7.60 9.47
CA VAL A 52 1.84 6.68 8.79
C VAL A 52 2.56 5.39 8.40
N ARG A 53 3.78 5.48 7.87
CA ARG A 53 4.59 4.28 7.56
C ARG A 53 4.84 3.44 8.81
N SER A 54 5.22 4.06 9.92
CA SER A 54 5.45 3.36 11.18
C SER A 54 4.18 2.66 11.68
N GLU A 55 3.02 3.30 11.57
CA GLU A 55 1.74 2.73 11.94
C GLU A 55 1.41 1.48 11.09
N ARG A 56 1.56 1.57 9.77
CA ARG A 56 1.28 0.44 8.86
C ARG A 56 2.24 -0.72 9.07
N LEU A 57 3.53 -0.44 9.28
CA LEU A 57 4.52 -1.47 9.61
C LEU A 57 4.21 -2.14 10.96
N ALA A 58 3.72 -1.39 11.95
CA ALA A 58 3.30 -1.97 13.23
C ALA A 58 2.13 -2.95 13.04
N GLN A 59 1.14 -2.61 12.21
CA GLN A 59 0.01 -3.50 11.90
C GLN A 59 0.47 -4.81 11.24
N VAL A 60 1.38 -4.73 10.26
CA VAL A 60 1.95 -5.91 9.60
C VAL A 60 2.73 -6.77 10.60
N ARG A 61 3.55 -6.16 11.45
CA ARG A 61 4.32 -6.88 12.49
C ARG A 61 3.43 -7.55 13.52
N GLU A 62 2.38 -6.87 13.98
CA GLU A 62 1.38 -7.43 14.91
C GLU A 62 0.69 -8.64 14.29
N PHE A 63 0.28 -8.55 13.02
CA PHE A 63 -0.34 -9.65 12.31
C PHE A 63 0.59 -10.87 12.22
N LEU A 64 1.83 -10.67 11.75
CA LEU A 64 2.83 -11.75 11.63
C LEU A 64 3.18 -12.39 12.97
N ALA A 65 3.13 -11.64 14.08
CA ALA A 65 3.39 -12.18 15.41
C ALA A 65 2.27 -13.12 15.89
N SER A 66 1.09 -13.08 15.27
CA SER A 66 -0.10 -13.82 15.71
C SER A 66 -0.57 -14.90 14.74
N VAL A 67 -0.20 -14.80 13.45
CA VAL A 67 -0.69 -15.70 12.40
C VAL A 67 0.02 -17.06 12.44
N ASP A 68 -0.73 -18.12 12.21
CA ASP A 68 -0.23 -19.49 12.03
C ASP A 68 -0.32 -19.93 10.56
N ASP A 69 0.17 -21.14 10.26
CA ASP A 69 0.20 -21.65 8.88
C ASP A 69 -1.21 -21.75 8.26
N VAL A 70 -2.21 -22.12 9.06
CA VAL A 70 -3.61 -22.19 8.62
C VAL A 70 -4.13 -20.80 8.25
N GLY A 71 -3.83 -19.79 9.05
CA GLY A 71 -4.17 -18.39 8.75
C GLY A 71 -3.46 -17.85 7.51
N LEU A 72 -2.22 -18.28 7.25
CA LEU A 72 -1.49 -17.93 6.04
C LEU A 72 -2.05 -18.60 4.77
N ASP A 73 -2.65 -19.78 4.91
CA ASP A 73 -3.30 -20.52 3.82
C ASP A 73 -4.75 -20.06 3.54
N GLU A 74 -5.33 -19.20 4.39
CA GLU A 74 -6.70 -18.72 4.21
C GLU A 74 -6.85 -17.96 2.88
N GLU A 75 -7.89 -18.29 2.10
CA GLU A 75 -8.20 -17.61 0.85
C GLU A 75 -8.88 -16.25 1.09
N ARG A 76 -8.49 -15.28 0.28
CA ARG A 76 -9.00 -13.92 0.21
C ARG A 76 -9.36 -13.60 -1.23
N ARG A 77 -10.46 -12.86 -1.38
CA ARG A 77 -10.89 -12.35 -2.69
C ARG A 77 -9.99 -11.20 -3.13
N HIS A 78 -9.52 -11.23 -4.36
CA HIS A 78 -8.76 -10.11 -4.92
C HIS A 78 -9.66 -8.87 -5.11
N PRO A 79 -9.25 -7.67 -4.66
CA PRO A 79 -10.03 -6.43 -4.74
C PRO A 79 -10.53 -6.09 -6.15
N TRP A 80 -9.65 -6.27 -7.13
CA TRP A 80 -9.82 -5.76 -8.49
C TRP A 80 -10.10 -6.87 -9.50
N SER A 81 -10.08 -8.13 -9.05
CA SER A 81 -10.30 -9.31 -9.90
C SER A 81 -10.91 -10.44 -9.05
N PRO A 82 -12.16 -10.25 -8.55
CA PRO A 82 -12.80 -11.11 -7.56
C PRO A 82 -12.85 -12.61 -7.89
N GLU A 83 -12.75 -12.95 -9.17
CA GLU A 83 -12.69 -14.30 -9.71
C GLU A 83 -11.39 -15.04 -9.35
N TYR A 84 -10.32 -14.31 -9.03
CA TYR A 84 -9.06 -14.86 -8.54
C TYR A 84 -9.03 -14.83 -7.02
N GLN A 85 -8.80 -16.00 -6.42
CA GLN A 85 -8.55 -16.13 -4.99
C GLN A 85 -7.05 -16.05 -4.74
N GLU A 86 -6.68 -15.29 -3.71
CA GLU A 86 -5.32 -15.18 -3.21
C GLU A 86 -5.23 -15.77 -1.82
N THR A 87 -4.12 -16.40 -1.45
CA THR A 87 -3.89 -16.75 -0.05
C THR A 87 -3.43 -15.52 0.73
N VAL A 88 -3.66 -15.48 2.04
CA VAL A 88 -3.06 -14.45 2.91
C VAL A 88 -1.54 -14.40 2.74
N ARG A 89 -0.88 -15.55 2.58
CA ARG A 89 0.55 -15.64 2.26
C ARG A 89 0.90 -14.92 0.96
N SER A 90 0.13 -15.15 -0.11
CA SER A 90 0.31 -14.46 -1.40
C SER A 90 0.19 -12.94 -1.23
N CYS A 91 -0.87 -12.44 -0.58
CA CYS A 91 -1.03 -11.02 -0.28
C CYS A 91 0.18 -10.46 0.50
N PHE A 92 0.75 -11.23 1.43
CA PHE A 92 1.90 -10.79 2.22
C PHE A 92 3.20 -10.73 1.39
N HIS A 93 3.42 -11.69 0.50
CA HIS A 93 4.55 -11.62 -0.42
C HIS A 93 4.48 -10.39 -1.32
N VAL A 94 3.29 -10.03 -1.82
CA VAL A 94 3.09 -8.77 -2.57
C VAL A 94 3.51 -7.57 -1.73
N ILE A 95 3.10 -7.46 -0.47
CA ILE A 95 3.52 -6.35 0.42
C ILE A 95 5.05 -6.25 0.50
N LEU A 96 5.74 -7.39 0.67
CA LEU A 96 7.20 -7.41 0.78
C LEU A 96 7.90 -7.06 -0.54
N GLU A 97 7.41 -7.61 -1.65
CA GLU A 97 7.96 -7.38 -2.99
C GLU A 97 7.78 -5.92 -3.40
N GLU A 98 6.59 -5.35 -3.20
CA GLU A 98 6.31 -3.95 -3.49
C GLU A 98 7.21 -3.03 -2.64
N GLU A 99 7.31 -3.27 -1.33
CA GLU A 99 8.20 -2.48 -0.45
C GLU A 99 9.66 -2.53 -0.90
N TRP A 100 10.14 -3.69 -1.38
CA TRP A 100 11.49 -3.84 -1.91
C TRP A 100 11.68 -3.08 -3.22
N GLU A 101 10.78 -3.24 -4.18
CA GLU A 101 10.86 -2.60 -5.48
C GLU A 101 10.72 -1.07 -5.37
N HIS A 102 9.81 -0.60 -4.52
CA HIS A 102 9.66 0.83 -4.24
C HIS A 102 10.91 1.43 -3.58
N LEU A 103 11.54 0.72 -2.63
CA LEU A 103 12.82 1.16 -2.05
C LEU A 103 13.91 1.22 -3.13
N ARG A 104 14.00 0.20 -3.99
CA ARG A 104 14.97 0.15 -5.10
C ARG A 104 14.81 1.36 -6.03
N TYR A 105 13.58 1.70 -6.41
CA TYR A 105 13.31 2.86 -7.26
C TYR A 105 13.60 4.18 -6.54
N ALA A 106 13.22 4.31 -5.28
CA ALA A 106 13.49 5.51 -4.49
C ALA A 106 15.00 5.79 -4.38
N LEU A 107 15.81 4.77 -4.09
CA LEU A 107 17.27 4.91 -4.00
C LEU A 107 17.88 5.28 -5.35
N ARG A 108 17.47 4.63 -6.45
CA ARG A 108 17.91 4.98 -7.81
C ARG A 108 17.63 6.45 -8.13
N ASP A 109 16.44 6.93 -7.80
CA ASP A 109 16.01 8.28 -8.16
C ASP A 109 16.70 9.33 -7.27
N LEU A 110 16.95 9.02 -6.00
CA LEU A 110 17.77 9.85 -5.12
C LEU A 110 19.22 9.96 -5.61
N ASP A 111 19.84 8.84 -5.99
CA ASP A 111 21.19 8.86 -6.57
C ASP A 111 21.25 9.75 -7.83
N ALA A 112 20.23 9.66 -8.70
CA ALA A 112 20.15 10.49 -9.90
C ALA A 112 19.97 11.99 -9.59
N LEU A 113 19.26 12.34 -8.51
CA LEU A 113 19.09 13.72 -8.05
C LEU A 113 20.38 14.27 -7.44
N ASP A 114 21.09 13.48 -6.64
CA ASP A 114 22.39 13.85 -6.08
C ASP A 114 23.42 14.09 -7.19
N ASP A 115 23.44 13.22 -8.21
CA ASP A 115 24.27 13.37 -9.40
C ASP A 115 23.92 14.65 -10.17
N ALA A 116 22.62 14.95 -10.36
CA ALA A 116 22.18 16.17 -11.05
C ALA A 116 22.60 17.42 -10.27
N ALA A 117 22.41 17.44 -8.96
CA ALA A 117 22.80 18.53 -8.09
C ALA A 117 24.32 18.75 -8.10
N ALA A 118 25.13 17.69 -8.06
CA ALA A 118 26.59 17.77 -8.19
C ALA A 118 27.04 18.33 -9.55
N GLN A 119 26.23 18.14 -10.59
CA GLN A 119 26.45 18.67 -11.93
C GLN A 119 25.87 20.09 -12.12
N GLY A 120 25.28 20.68 -11.08
CA GLY A 120 24.68 22.02 -11.12
C GLY A 120 23.44 22.13 -12.00
N ARG A 121 22.71 21.02 -12.18
CA ARG A 121 21.41 20.97 -12.87
C ARG A 121 20.25 21.00 -11.91
#